data_AF-A0A820M0R1-F1
#
_entry.id   AF-A0A820M0R1-F1
#
_cell.length_a   1.000
_cell.length_b   1.000
_cell.length_c   1.000
_cell.angle_alpha   90.00
_cell.angle_beta   90.00
_cell.angle_gamma   90.00
#
_symmetry.space_group_name_H-M   'P 1'
#
loop_
_entity.id
_entity.type
_entity.pdbx_description
1 polymer ?
#
loop_
_entity_poly.entity_id
_entity_poly.type
_entity_poly.pdbx_seq_one_letter_code
_entity_poly.pdbx_strand_id
1 'polypeptide(L)'
;YDFFILNIYSRTVYDVQVWKNNNLFNDTKQCRIILRQRGGRLGNRLFMFATAYGLSLTHSCQLYIAPYIIDELQTSFEMNFTSIKQIHNHCSYIPNVLHLNNSYALELSGFWQVHKYFIVHMEQIREQLRFKQSILDRANNFLDKNINKNISTSVGIHIRREEEKCISDT
;
A
#
# COMPACT_ATOMS: atom_id res chain seq x y z
N TYR A 1 21.31 2.47 9.73
CA TYR A 1 20.51 3.67 10.04
C TYR A 1 19.05 3.29 9.85
N ASP A 2 18.45 2.72 10.90
CA ASP A 2 17.07 2.28 10.88
C ASP A 2 16.22 3.35 11.53
N PHE A 3 15.49 4.11 10.72
CA PHE A 3 14.42 4.97 11.19
C PHE A 3 13.15 4.60 10.44
N PHE A 4 12.13 4.18 11.18
CA PHE A 4 10.71 4.53 11.07
C PHE A 4 9.92 3.65 12.06
N ILE A 5 9.84 4.07 13.32
CA ILE A 5 8.72 3.68 14.19
C ILE A 5 7.84 4.92 14.35
N LEU A 6 6.84 5.02 13.48
CA LEU A 6 5.67 5.86 13.72
C LEU A 6 4.58 4.96 14.27
N ASN A 7 4.44 4.95 15.60
CA ASN A 7 3.25 4.43 16.27
C ASN A 7 2.08 5.37 15.95
N ILE A 8 1.37 5.08 14.86
CA ILE A 8 0.11 5.74 14.52
C ILE A 8 -0.99 4.72 14.80
N TYR A 9 -1.64 4.84 15.95
CA TYR A 9 -2.97 4.27 16.15
C TYR A 9 -3.96 5.15 15.40
N SER A 10 -4.27 4.81 14.15
CA SER A 10 -5.48 5.31 13.48
C SER A 10 -6.57 4.27 13.65
N ARG A 11 -7.66 4.66 14.30
CA ARG A 11 -8.87 3.85 14.45
C ARG A 11 -9.81 4.24 13.31
N THR A 12 -9.62 3.63 12.15
CA THR A 12 -10.58 3.68 11.05
C THR A 12 -11.03 2.25 10.76
N VAL A 13 -12.30 1.98 11.08
CA VAL A 13 -12.98 0.75 10.69
C VAL A 13 -13.45 0.97 9.25
N TYR A 14 -12.83 0.28 8.31
CA TYR A 14 -13.33 0.12 6.94
C TYR A 14 -13.64 -1.35 6.71
N ASP A 15 -14.75 -1.64 6.02
CA ASP A 15 -15.24 -2.98 5.76
C ASP A 15 -14.22 -3.80 4.96
N VAL A 16 -13.65 -4.81 5.60
CA VAL A 16 -12.97 -5.90 4.90
C VAL A 16 -14.05 -6.86 4.41
N GLN A 17 -14.42 -6.81 3.14
CA GLN A 17 -15.33 -7.82 2.58
C GLN A 17 -14.56 -9.12 2.34
N VAL A 18 -14.55 -9.99 3.36
CA VAL A 18 -13.99 -11.34 3.28
C VAL A 18 -15.10 -12.31 2.84
N TRP A 19 -15.00 -12.82 1.61
CA TRP A 19 -15.87 -13.89 1.14
C TRP A 19 -15.30 -15.23 1.64
N LYS A 20 -15.87 -15.81 2.71
CA LYS A 20 -15.56 -17.16 3.17
C LYS A 20 -16.61 -18.15 2.68
N ASN A 21 -16.18 -19.24 2.07
CA ASN A 21 -17.01 -20.44 1.97
C ASN A 21 -16.29 -21.61 2.68
N ASN A 22 -17.00 -22.26 3.59
CA ASN A 22 -16.50 -23.36 4.40
C ASN A 22 -16.73 -24.66 3.63
N ASN A 23 -15.71 -25.19 2.95
CA ASN A 23 -15.59 -26.63 2.75
C ASN A 23 -14.16 -27.06 2.39
N LEU A 24 -13.76 -28.11 3.11
CA LEU A 24 -12.68 -29.12 3.00
C LEU A 24 -11.52 -28.97 2.00
N PHE A 25 -10.34 -29.29 2.52
CA PHE A 25 -9.01 -29.29 1.91
C PHE A 25 -8.84 -30.29 0.75
N ASN A 26 -8.26 -29.83 -0.37
CA ASN A 26 -7.04 -30.32 -1.05
C ASN A 26 -7.09 -29.94 -2.53
N ASP A 27 -6.68 -28.72 -2.84
CA ASP A 27 -6.12 -28.33 -4.14
C ASP A 27 -5.40 -26.99 -3.95
N THR A 28 -4.33 -26.71 -4.71
CA THR A 28 -3.43 -25.55 -4.48
C THR A 28 -4.19 -24.21 -4.43
N LYS A 29 -4.51 -23.74 -3.22
CA LYS A 29 -5.31 -22.52 -2.99
C LYS A 29 -4.52 -21.30 -3.46
N GLN A 30 -4.89 -20.76 -4.62
CA GLN A 30 -4.28 -19.55 -5.17
C GLN A 30 -5.03 -18.34 -4.61
N CYS A 31 -4.74 -17.96 -3.37
CA CYS A 31 -5.32 -16.77 -2.77
C CYS A 31 -4.91 -15.50 -3.52
N ARG A 32 -5.79 -14.50 -3.51
CA ARG A 32 -5.63 -13.27 -4.32
C ARG A 32 -5.91 -12.05 -3.47
N ILE A 33 -5.11 -11.00 -3.66
CA ILE A 33 -5.30 -9.69 -3.05
C ILE A 33 -5.53 -8.69 -4.16
N ILE A 34 -6.61 -7.92 -4.05
CA ILE A 34 -7.06 -7.00 -5.08
C ILE A 34 -7.07 -5.59 -4.47
N LEU A 35 -6.28 -4.70 -5.05
CA LEU A 35 -6.24 -3.28 -4.69
C LEU A 35 -6.78 -2.43 -5.84
N ARG A 36 -7.99 -1.90 -5.65
CA ARG A 36 -8.69 -1.07 -6.66
C ARG A 36 -9.42 0.14 -6.07
N GLN A 37 -9.02 0.59 -4.88
CA GLN A 37 -9.61 1.78 -4.27
C GLN A 37 -9.26 3.03 -5.08
N ARG A 38 -10.27 3.85 -5.43
CA ARG A 38 -10.06 5.17 -6.04
C ARG A 38 -9.91 6.26 -4.97
N GLY A 39 -9.18 7.31 -5.31
CA GLY A 39 -8.99 8.48 -4.45
C GLY A 39 -7.92 8.30 -3.37
N GLY A 40 -7.67 9.39 -2.64
CA GLY A 40 -6.57 9.52 -1.67
C GLY A 40 -5.32 10.14 -2.29
N ARG A 41 -4.57 10.88 -1.47
CA ARG A 41 -3.29 11.48 -1.85
C ARG A 41 -2.17 10.44 -1.77
N LEU A 42 -0.96 10.81 -2.20
CA LEU A 42 0.22 9.92 -2.25
C LEU A 42 0.43 9.09 -0.98
N GLY A 43 0.30 9.69 0.21
CA GLY A 43 0.44 8.97 1.47
C GLY A 43 -0.56 7.82 1.61
N ASN A 44 -1.83 8.02 1.26
CA ASN A 44 -2.83 6.96 1.28
C ASN A 44 -2.54 5.88 0.24
N ARG A 45 -2.06 6.26 -0.95
CA ARG A 45 -1.64 5.30 -1.99
C ARG A 45 -0.52 4.40 -1.51
N LEU A 46 0.48 4.98 -0.84
CA LEU A 46 1.59 4.25 -0.24
C LEU A 46 1.11 3.26 0.82
N PHE A 47 0.24 3.68 1.74
CA PHE A 47 -0.31 2.80 2.76
C PHE A 47 -1.14 1.66 2.17
N MET A 48 -1.98 1.94 1.18
CA MET A 48 -2.78 0.92 0.50
C MET A 48 -1.91 -0.09 -0.24
N PHE A 49 -0.91 0.39 -0.98
CA PHE A 49 0.06 -0.46 -1.67
C PHE A 49 0.82 -1.34 -0.67
N ALA A 50 1.41 -0.73 0.37
CA ALA A 50 2.19 -1.44 1.38
C ALA A 50 1.36 -2.52 2.09
N THR A 51 0.11 -2.20 2.44
CA THR A 51 -0.83 -3.15 3.05
C THR A 51 -1.13 -4.31 2.09
N ALA A 52 -1.51 -4.02 0.85
CA ALA A 52 -1.85 -5.06 -0.12
C ALA A 52 -0.65 -5.97 -0.44
N TYR A 53 0.53 -5.37 -0.61
CA TYR A 53 1.78 -6.08 -0.88
C TYR A 53 2.23 -6.90 0.33
N GLY A 54 2.23 -6.31 1.53
CA GLY A 54 2.56 -7.02 2.77
C GLY A 54 1.67 -8.23 3.02
N LEU A 55 0.35 -8.08 2.85
CA LEU A 55 -0.59 -9.21 2.97
C LEU A 55 -0.33 -10.27 1.89
N SER A 56 0.05 -9.86 0.67
CA SER A 56 0.31 -10.80 -0.43
C SER A 56 1.52 -11.67 -0.14
N LEU A 57 2.57 -11.08 0.44
CA LEU A 57 3.75 -11.80 0.88
C LEU A 57 3.44 -12.71 2.08
N THR A 58 2.74 -12.18 3.09
CA THR A 58 2.39 -12.91 4.33
C THR A 58 1.62 -14.20 4.02
N HIS A 59 0.71 -14.14 3.06
CA HIS A 59 -0.17 -15.25 2.71
C HIS A 59 0.22 -15.98 1.42
N SER A 60 1.36 -15.60 0.80
CA SER A 60 1.77 -16.12 -0.51
C SER A 60 0.67 -16.00 -1.58
N CYS A 61 -0.08 -14.90 -1.55
CA CYS A 61 -1.15 -14.61 -2.48
C CYS A 61 -0.67 -13.86 -3.72
N GLN A 62 -1.42 -13.99 -4.81
CA GLN A 62 -1.20 -13.16 -5.99
C GLN A 62 -1.77 -11.75 -5.75
N LEU A 63 -0.94 -10.74 -6.00
CA LEU A 63 -1.34 -9.34 -5.87
C LEU A 63 -1.78 -8.77 -7.21
N TYR A 64 -2.97 -8.17 -7.19
CA TYR A 64 -3.60 -7.50 -8.31
C TYR A 64 -3.81 -6.03 -7.96
N ILE A 65 -3.24 -5.12 -8.76
CA ILE A 65 -3.35 -3.68 -8.52
C ILE A 65 -3.93 -2.99 -9.76
N ALA A 66 -4.85 -2.06 -9.53
CA ALA A 66 -5.41 -1.25 -10.60
C ALA A 66 -4.35 -0.31 -11.22
N PRO A 67 -4.26 -0.22 -12.56
CA PRO A 67 -3.24 0.56 -13.27
C PRO A 67 -3.10 1.99 -12.77
N TYR A 68 -4.20 2.70 -12.54
CA TYR A 68 -4.13 4.09 -12.07
C TYR A 68 -3.42 4.27 -10.71
N ILE A 69 -3.43 3.24 -9.83
CA ILE A 69 -2.67 3.29 -8.58
C ILE A 69 -1.18 3.17 -8.87
N ILE A 70 -0.83 2.28 -9.81
CA ILE A 70 0.54 2.10 -10.28
C ILE A 70 1.02 3.38 -10.97
N ASP A 71 0.25 3.94 -11.89
CA ASP A 71 0.58 5.16 -12.62
C ASP A 71 0.84 6.33 -11.65
N GLU A 72 -0.02 6.49 -10.64
CA GLU A 72 0.15 7.51 -9.59
C GLU A 72 1.45 7.31 -8.80
N LEU A 73 1.77 6.08 -8.40
CA LEU A 73 3.01 5.78 -7.67
C LEU A 73 4.25 5.95 -8.57
N GLN A 74 4.17 5.53 -9.82
CA GLN A 74 5.23 5.68 -10.81
C GLN A 74 5.57 7.13 -11.13
N THR A 75 4.73 8.10 -10.76
CA THR A 75 5.12 9.52 -10.85
C THR A 75 6.35 9.82 -9.98
N SER A 76 6.45 9.16 -8.83
CA SER A 76 7.46 9.42 -7.79
C SER A 76 8.46 8.27 -7.58
N PHE A 77 8.07 7.05 -7.92
CA PHE A 77 8.85 5.85 -7.62
C PHE A 77 9.28 5.10 -8.89
N GLU A 78 10.46 4.49 -8.82
CA GLU A 78 10.93 3.44 -9.70
C GLU A 78 10.44 2.11 -9.13
N MET A 79 9.44 1.52 -9.78
CA MET A 79 8.77 0.30 -9.31
C MET A 79 9.14 -0.91 -10.18
N ASN A 80 9.27 -2.08 -9.55
CA ASN A 80 9.53 -3.34 -10.24
C ASN A 80 8.29 -4.27 -10.18
N PHE A 81 7.60 -4.45 -11.31
CA PHE A 81 6.33 -5.20 -11.34
C PHE A 81 6.47 -6.71 -11.49
N THR A 82 7.66 -7.29 -11.35
CA THR A 82 7.87 -8.73 -11.57
C THR A 82 6.93 -9.62 -10.73
N SER A 83 6.49 -9.15 -9.56
CA SER A 83 5.55 -9.86 -8.68
C SER A 83 4.10 -9.34 -8.71
N ILE A 84 3.81 -8.26 -9.45
CA ILE A 84 2.54 -7.52 -9.39
C ILE A 84 1.77 -7.70 -10.70
N LYS A 85 0.55 -8.23 -10.62
CA LYS A 85 -0.34 -8.34 -11.78
C LYS A 85 -1.22 -7.09 -11.88
N GLN A 86 -1.29 -6.50 -13.06
CA GLN A 86 -2.19 -5.36 -13.29
C GLN A 86 -3.60 -5.84 -13.66
N ILE A 87 -4.62 -5.23 -13.08
CA ILE A 87 -6.03 -5.48 -13.44
C ILE A 87 -6.57 -4.34 -14.30
N HIS A 88 -6.69 -4.58 -15.60
CA HIS A 88 -7.20 -3.57 -16.52
C HIS A 88 -8.73 -3.48 -16.37
N ASN A 89 -9.26 -2.30 -15.98
CA ASN A 89 -10.67 -1.87 -15.92
C ASN A 89 -11.60 -2.36 -14.78
N HIS A 90 -12.59 -1.49 -14.48
CA HIS A 90 -13.74 -1.70 -13.59
C HIS A 90 -14.77 -2.70 -14.12
N CYS A 91 -14.74 -2.99 -15.42
CA CYS A 91 -15.70 -3.87 -16.11
C CYS A 91 -15.02 -5.01 -16.87
N SER A 92 -13.71 -5.21 -16.72
CA SER A 92 -13.08 -6.36 -17.35
C SER A 92 -13.46 -7.62 -16.61
N TYR A 93 -14.12 -8.51 -17.33
CA TYR A 93 -14.26 -9.89 -16.95
C TYR A 93 -12.85 -10.46 -16.70
N ILE A 94 -12.55 -10.80 -15.44
CA ILE A 94 -11.35 -11.56 -15.11
C ILE A 94 -11.81 -13.02 -15.00
N PRO A 95 -11.72 -13.84 -16.05
CA PRO A 95 -12.20 -15.23 -16.03
C PRO A 95 -11.60 -16.00 -14.86
N ASN A 96 -10.33 -15.74 -14.57
CA ASN A 96 -9.58 -16.38 -13.49
C ASN A 96 -10.07 -15.96 -12.09
N VAL A 97 -10.86 -14.89 -11.96
CA VAL A 97 -11.51 -14.53 -10.69
C VAL A 97 -12.75 -15.38 -10.43
N LEU A 98 -13.45 -15.85 -11.48
CA LEU A 98 -14.69 -16.63 -11.38
C LEU A 98 -14.47 -18.14 -11.32
N HIS A 99 -13.31 -18.63 -11.75
CA HIS A 99 -12.88 -20.01 -11.49
C HIS A 99 -12.40 -20.15 -10.03
N LEU A 100 -13.33 -19.95 -9.09
CA LEU A 100 -13.16 -20.13 -7.65
C LEU A 100 -13.35 -21.60 -7.28
N ASN A 101 -12.50 -22.49 -7.79
CA ASN A 101 -12.28 -23.74 -7.07
C ASN A 101 -11.42 -23.39 -5.84
N ASN A 102 -12.10 -23.20 -4.70
CA ASN A 102 -11.52 -23.20 -3.36
C ASN A 102 -10.52 -22.09 -2.97
N SER A 103 -10.46 -20.97 -3.69
CA SER A 103 -9.50 -19.87 -3.43
C SER A 103 -10.16 -18.61 -2.85
N TYR A 104 -9.65 -18.09 -1.72
CA TYR A 104 -10.12 -16.83 -1.12
C TYR A 104 -9.60 -15.63 -1.92
N ALA A 105 -10.49 -14.70 -2.29
CA ALA A 105 -10.14 -13.39 -2.83
C ALA A 105 -10.40 -12.32 -1.77
N LEU A 106 -9.39 -11.50 -1.48
CA LEU A 106 -9.49 -10.37 -0.58
C LEU A 106 -9.42 -9.09 -1.40
N GLU A 107 -10.50 -8.32 -1.39
CA GLU A 107 -10.51 -6.98 -1.96
C GLU A 107 -10.33 -5.94 -0.86
N LEU A 108 -9.36 -5.05 -1.05
CA LEU A 108 -9.09 -3.96 -0.13
C LEU A 108 -9.74 -2.67 -0.63
N SER A 109 -10.72 -2.17 0.11
CA SER A 109 -11.45 -0.92 -0.15
C SER A 109 -11.28 0.08 1.01
N GLY A 110 -11.19 1.37 0.75
CA GLY A 110 -10.91 2.39 1.78
C GLY A 110 -9.42 2.61 2.08
N PHE A 111 -9.13 3.36 3.15
CA PHE A 111 -7.78 3.83 3.49
C PHE A 111 -7.18 3.05 4.68
N TRP A 112 -6.29 2.11 4.37
CA TRP A 112 -5.70 1.17 5.33
C TRP A 112 -4.35 1.67 5.89
N GLN A 113 -4.38 2.65 6.78
CA GLN A 113 -3.17 3.31 7.30
C GLN A 113 -2.54 2.62 8.52
N VAL A 114 -2.69 1.28 8.63
CA VAL A 114 -2.20 0.52 9.79
C VAL A 114 -0.88 -0.16 9.45
N HIS A 115 0.20 0.32 10.09
CA HIS A 115 1.56 -0.17 9.89
C HIS A 115 1.74 -1.68 10.16
N LYS A 116 0.93 -2.25 11.06
CA LYS A 116 1.03 -3.66 11.47
C LYS A 116 0.84 -4.64 10.31
N TYR A 117 0.13 -4.27 9.25
CA TYR A 117 -0.13 -5.16 8.12
C TYR A 117 1.08 -5.45 7.25
N PHE A 118 2.13 -4.64 7.33
CA PHE A 118 3.23 -4.71 6.39
C PHE A 118 4.62 -4.49 6.99
N ILE A 119 4.71 -4.26 8.30
CA ILE A 119 5.98 -4.04 9.02
C ILE A 119 6.99 -5.18 8.80
N VAL A 120 6.54 -6.44 8.78
CA VAL A 120 7.40 -7.61 8.60
C VAL A 120 7.96 -7.74 7.17
N HIS A 121 7.41 -6.97 6.23
CA HIS A 121 7.81 -6.95 4.82
C HIS A 121 8.32 -5.57 4.39
N MET A 122 8.70 -4.71 5.35
CA MET A 122 9.04 -3.32 5.07
C MET A 122 10.24 -3.18 4.13
N GLU A 123 11.24 -4.07 4.24
CA GLU A 123 12.40 -4.07 3.35
C GLU A 123 11.99 -4.40 1.91
N GLN A 124 11.22 -5.47 1.70
CA GLN A 124 10.70 -5.81 0.38
C GLN A 124 9.84 -4.68 -0.20
N ILE A 125 9.06 -3.99 0.63
CA ILE A 125 8.23 -2.85 0.19
C ILE A 125 9.10 -1.66 -0.22
N ARG A 126 10.19 -1.38 0.52
CA ARG A 126 11.15 -0.33 0.17
C ARG A 126 11.86 -0.61 -1.15
N GLU A 127 12.16 -1.87 -1.43
CA GLU A 127 12.71 -2.29 -2.73
C GLU A 127 11.75 -2.00 -3.89
N GLN A 128 10.43 -2.12 -3.67
CA GLN A 128 9.42 -1.79 -4.68
C GLN A 128 9.16 -0.28 -4.83
N LEU A 129 9.53 0.52 -3.83
CA LEU A 129 9.20 1.95 -3.74
C LEU A 129 10.47 2.81 -3.65
N ARG A 130 11.39 2.62 -4.58
CA ARG A 130 12.61 3.45 -4.67
C ARG A 130 12.27 4.78 -5.31
N PHE A 131 12.64 5.90 -4.69
CA PHE A 131 12.40 7.21 -5.28
C PHE A 131 13.18 7.36 -6.60
N LYS A 132 12.56 8.03 -7.57
CA LYS A 132 13.26 8.44 -8.79
C LYS A 132 14.46 9.32 -8.48
N GLN A 133 15.51 9.19 -9.28
CA GLN A 133 16.74 9.97 -9.11
C GLN A 133 16.48 11.49 -9.06
N SER A 134 15.56 12.00 -9.90
CA SER A 134 15.21 13.43 -9.91
C SER A 134 14.64 13.95 -8.58
N ILE A 135 13.92 13.10 -7.83
CA ILE A 135 13.40 13.44 -6.50
C ILE A 135 14.55 13.39 -5.47
N LEU A 136 15.43 12.39 -5.58
CA LEU A 136 16.62 12.28 -4.73
C LEU A 136 17.53 13.49 -4.91
N ASP A 137 17.78 13.92 -6.15
CA ASP A 137 18.60 15.09 -6.46
C ASP A 137 18.00 16.35 -5.87
N ARG A 138 16.68 16.53 -6.00
CA ARG A 138 15.97 17.67 -5.39
C ARG A 138 16.07 17.63 -3.86
N ALA A 139 15.93 16.45 -3.25
CA ALA A 139 16.06 16.29 -1.80
C ALA A 139 17.48 16.61 -1.33
N ASN A 140 18.50 16.04 -1.98
CA ASN A 140 19.91 16.29 -1.66
C ASN A 140 20.27 17.77 -1.82
N ASN A 141 19.84 18.41 -2.90
CA ASN A 141 20.02 19.84 -3.10
C ASN A 141 19.34 20.68 -2.00
N PHE A 142 18.19 20.25 -1.49
CA PHE A 142 17.54 20.92 -0.36
C PHE A 142 18.35 20.72 0.92
N LEU A 143 18.81 19.50 1.20
CA LEU A 143 19.61 19.18 2.38
C LEU A 143 20.93 19.95 2.37
N ASP A 144 21.65 19.96 1.26
CA ASP A 144 22.93 20.65 1.10
C ASP A 144 22.82 22.17 1.31
N LYS A 145 21.68 22.76 0.94
CA LYS A 145 21.42 24.19 1.10
C LYS A 145 20.96 24.58 2.49
N ASN A 146 20.18 23.73 3.15
CA ASN A 146 19.41 24.10 4.34
C ASN A 146 19.88 23.41 5.62
N ILE A 147 20.66 22.34 5.52
CA ILE A 147 21.14 21.58 6.65
C ILE A 147 22.65 21.67 6.71
N ASN A 148 23.15 22.19 7.83
CA ASN A 148 24.58 22.18 8.10
C ASN A 148 25.02 20.72 8.34
N LYS A 149 25.91 20.22 7.48
CA LYS A 149 26.46 18.85 7.53
C LYS A 149 27.21 18.55 8.84
N ASN A 150 27.55 19.56 9.63
CA ASN A 150 28.19 19.42 10.94
C ASN A 150 27.17 19.19 12.08
N ILE A 151 25.87 19.18 11.80
CA ILE A 151 24.84 18.85 12.79
C ILE A 151 24.69 17.33 12.88
N SER A 152 24.93 16.77 14.06
CA SER A 152 24.83 15.33 14.33
C SER A 152 23.38 14.85 14.57
N THR A 153 22.47 15.76 14.89
CA THR A 153 21.09 15.43 15.27
C THR A 153 20.08 16.36 14.59
N SER A 154 19.11 15.79 13.90
CA SER A 154 17.98 16.52 13.33
C SER A 154 16.66 15.96 13.86
N VAL A 155 15.65 16.84 14.02
CA VAL A 155 14.31 16.46 14.43
C VAL A 155 13.34 16.91 13.34
N GLY A 156 12.69 15.95 12.68
CA GLY A 156 11.63 16.21 11.71
C GLY A 156 10.27 16.28 12.40
N ILE A 157 9.56 17.40 12.26
CA ILE A 157 8.21 17.58 12.81
C ILE A 157 7.22 17.66 11.65
N HIS A 158 6.33 16.67 11.55
CA HIS A 158 5.21 16.70 10.61
C HIS A 158 3.91 16.95 11.37
N ILE A 159 3.34 18.15 11.20
CA ILE A 159 2.07 18.53 11.84
C ILE A 159 0.97 18.43 10.79
N ARG A 160 0.11 17.41 10.92
CA ARG A 160 -1.11 17.32 10.12
C ARG A 160 -2.22 18.07 10.85
N ARG A 161 -2.68 19.18 10.27
CA ARG A 161 -3.86 19.92 10.74
C ARG A 161 -4.96 19.76 9.70
N GLU A 162 -5.94 18.92 10.00
CA GLU A 162 -7.22 18.86 9.30
C GLU A 162 -8.31 18.97 10.38
N GLU A 163 -9.33 19.79 10.13
CA GLU A 163 -10.54 19.84 10.96
C GLU A 163 -11.33 18.55 10.68
N GLU A 164 -11.28 17.58 11.59
CA GLU A 164 -12.27 16.51 11.61
C GLU A 164 -13.63 17.13 12.00
N LYS A 165 -14.40 17.60 11.02
CA LYS A 165 -15.85 17.54 11.16
C LYS A 165 -16.22 16.08 11.09
N CYS A 166 -16.21 15.40 12.24
CA CYS A 166 -17.17 14.33 12.45
C CYS A 166 -18.54 14.96 12.18
N ILE A 167 -19.14 14.63 11.03
CA ILE A 167 -20.56 14.87 10.84
C ILE A 167 -21.21 13.99 11.91
N SER A 168 -21.61 14.62 13.01
CA SER A 168 -22.63 14.04 13.87
C SER A 168 -23.90 14.04 13.04
N ASP A 169 -24.42 12.86 12.74
CA ASP A 169 -25.75 12.70 12.18
C ASP A 169 -26.74 13.49 13.05
N THR A 170 -27.39 14.48 12.46
CA THR A 170 -28.61 15.14 12.95
C THR A 170 -29.69 15.01 11.91
#